data_AF-A0A842NUV7-F1
#
_entry.id   AF-A0A842NUV7-F1
#
_cell.length_a   1.000
_cell.length_b   1.000
_cell.length_c   1.000
_cell.angle_alpha   90.00
_cell.angle_beta   90.00
_cell.angle_gamma   90.00
#
_symmetry.space_group_name_H-M   'P 1'
#
loop_
_entity.id
_entity.type
_entity.pdbx_description
1 polymer ?
#
loop_
_entity_poly.entity_id
_entity_poly.type
_entity_poly.pdbx_seq_one_letter_code
_entity_poly.pdbx_strand_id
1 'polypeptide(L)'
;MFVILELSLIDISNDYKTNQKMIFMSKFTTEQISELNDKLKTPEEVLQWGLENIHPKLALASSFGAEDVCVIHMLSKINPEARVFSLDTGRLNQETYDVMDEIRKKYNTKIE
;
A
#
# COMPACT_ATOMS: atom_id res chain seq x y z
N MET A 1 33.59 -41.48 -17.39
CA MET A 1 32.36 -41.28 -18.18
C MET A 1 31.20 -41.31 -17.19
N PHE A 2 31.03 -40.32 -16.31
CA PHE A 2 30.48 -38.96 -16.50
C PHE A 2 29.04 -38.95 -17.05
N VAL A 3 28.15 -38.31 -16.27
CA VAL A 3 26.81 -37.73 -16.57
C VAL A 3 25.69 -38.78 -16.84
N ILE A 4 24.45 -38.73 -16.32
CA ILE A 4 23.56 -37.68 -15.81
C ILE A 4 22.54 -38.36 -14.85
N LEU A 5 22.37 -37.89 -13.61
CA LEU A 5 21.18 -38.20 -12.79
C LEU A 5 20.91 -37.10 -11.75
N GLU A 6 21.00 -35.84 -12.18
CA GLU A 6 20.91 -34.66 -11.29
C GLU A 6 19.91 -33.60 -11.79
N LEU A 7 18.79 -34.01 -12.40
CA LEU A 7 17.79 -33.10 -12.99
C LEU A 7 16.35 -33.40 -12.54
N SER A 8 16.12 -33.50 -11.22
CA SER A 8 14.74 -33.48 -10.69
C SER A 8 14.55 -32.71 -9.38
N LEU A 9 15.55 -31.93 -8.93
CA LEU A 9 15.47 -31.16 -7.68
C LEU A 9 15.58 -29.64 -7.87
N ILE A 10 15.86 -29.16 -9.09
CA ILE A 10 16.10 -27.73 -9.34
C ILE A 10 14.79 -26.99 -9.65
N ASP A 11 13.84 -27.60 -10.38
CA ASP A 11 12.61 -26.92 -10.81
C ASP A 11 11.56 -26.78 -9.72
N ILE A 12 11.49 -27.70 -8.75
CA ILE A 12 10.62 -27.50 -7.59
C ILE A 12 11.14 -26.27 -6.81
N SER A 13 12.46 -26.00 -6.85
CA SER A 13 13.11 -24.98 -6.03
C SER A 13 12.89 -23.53 -6.31
N ASN A 14 12.58 -23.25 -7.56
CA ASN A 14 12.32 -21.91 -7.97
C ASN A 14 10.86 -21.53 -7.71
N ASP A 15 9.94 -22.50 -7.76
CA ASP A 15 8.52 -22.30 -7.47
C ASP A 15 8.25 -22.09 -5.97
N TYR A 16 8.96 -22.78 -5.06
CA TYR A 16 8.80 -22.49 -3.63
C TYR A 16 9.37 -21.13 -3.20
N LYS A 17 10.50 -20.67 -3.77
CA LYS A 17 11.05 -19.33 -3.45
C LYS A 17 10.15 -18.19 -3.94
N THR A 18 9.52 -18.37 -5.10
CA THR A 18 8.60 -17.37 -5.67
C THR A 18 7.31 -17.29 -4.86
N ASN A 19 6.80 -18.44 -4.38
CA ASN A 19 5.63 -18.48 -3.50
C ASN A 19 5.93 -18.04 -2.05
N GLN A 20 7.14 -18.24 -1.53
CA GLN A 20 7.52 -17.73 -0.20
C GLN A 20 7.57 -16.19 -0.16
N LYS A 21 8.00 -15.56 -1.26
CA LYS A 21 8.01 -14.10 -1.38
C LYS A 21 6.59 -13.50 -1.36
N MET A 22 5.57 -14.28 -1.73
CA MET A 22 4.16 -13.89 -1.68
C MET A 22 3.45 -14.22 -0.35
N ILE A 23 3.96 -15.17 0.45
CA ILE A 23 3.22 -15.76 1.58
C ILE A 23 3.63 -15.23 2.97
N PHE A 24 4.71 -14.47 3.09
CA PHE A 24 5.04 -13.79 4.35
C PHE A 24 5.32 -12.31 4.05
N MET A 25 4.37 -11.43 4.36
CA MET A 25 4.78 -10.10 4.81
C MET A 25 5.54 -10.37 6.11
N SER A 26 6.85 -10.55 5.99
CA SER A 26 7.73 -10.58 7.15
C SER A 26 7.39 -9.35 7.96
N LYS A 27 7.01 -9.56 9.23
CA LYS A 27 6.88 -8.45 10.18
C LYS A 27 8.16 -7.64 10.07
N PHE A 28 8.03 -6.33 9.83
CA PHE A 28 9.17 -5.43 9.85
C PHE A 28 9.91 -5.62 11.17
N THR A 29 11.23 -5.80 11.12
CA THR A 29 12.04 -5.84 12.35
C THR A 29 12.16 -4.43 12.93
N THR A 30 12.49 -4.34 14.21
CA THR A 30 12.67 -3.05 14.89
C THR A 30 13.75 -2.21 14.20
N GLU A 31 14.82 -2.85 13.73
CA GLU A 31 15.94 -2.21 13.05
C GLU A 31 15.49 -1.63 11.70
N GLN A 32 14.69 -2.37 10.94
CA GLN A 32 14.13 -1.88 9.66
C GLN A 32 13.20 -0.68 9.87
N ILE A 33 12.36 -0.72 10.91
CA ILE A 33 11.47 0.42 11.24
C ILE A 33 12.30 1.64 11.64
N SER A 34 13.34 1.44 12.46
CA SER A 34 14.24 2.52 12.88
C SER A 34 14.93 3.16 11.68
N GLU A 35 15.48 2.34 10.77
CA GLU A 35 16.15 2.82 9.56
C GLU A 35 15.19 3.63 8.67
N LEU A 36 13.95 3.17 8.50
CA LEU A 36 12.94 3.90 7.72
C LEU A 36 12.57 5.24 8.34
N ASN A 37 12.37 5.30 9.67
CA ASN A 37 12.11 6.55 10.38
C ASN A 37 13.28 7.54 10.28
N ASP A 38 14.51 7.02 10.25
CA ASP A 38 15.72 7.82 10.08
C ASP A 38 15.91 8.31 8.65
N LYS A 39 15.45 7.56 7.65
CA LYS A 39 15.61 7.89 6.23
C LYS A 39 14.51 8.80 5.68
N LEU A 40 13.24 8.53 6.00
CA LEU A 40 12.08 9.21 5.42
C LEU A 40 11.76 10.46 6.25
N LYS A 41 11.80 11.64 5.64
CA LYS A 41 11.66 12.93 6.34
C LYS A 41 10.49 13.76 5.87
N THR A 42 9.99 13.54 4.65
CA THR A 42 8.83 14.27 4.12
C THR A 42 7.59 13.35 3.99
N PRO A 43 6.38 13.92 4.02
CA PRO A 43 5.15 13.16 3.76
C PRO A 43 5.21 12.44 2.40
N GLU A 44 5.68 13.11 1.35
CA GLU A 44 5.78 12.55 0.01
C GLU A 44 6.72 11.34 -0.04
N GLU A 45 7.87 11.40 0.65
CA GLU A 45 8.80 10.27 0.75
C GLU A 45 8.15 9.06 1.44
N VAL A 46 7.40 9.30 2.52
CA VAL A 46 6.68 8.23 3.23
C VAL A 46 5.60 7.61 2.37
N LEU A 47 4.79 8.43 1.68
CA LEU A 47 3.71 7.96 0.83
C LEU A 47 4.25 7.20 -0.40
N GLN A 48 5.30 7.73 -1.03
CA GLN A 48 5.95 7.07 -2.17
C GLN A 48 6.53 5.72 -1.75
N TRP A 49 7.29 5.67 -0.65
CA TRP A 49 7.86 4.42 -0.15
C TRP A 49 6.76 3.39 0.17
N GLY A 50 5.70 3.82 0.85
CA GLY A 50 4.58 2.93 1.18
C GLY A 50 3.89 2.38 -0.07
N LEU A 51 3.66 3.21 -1.08
CA LEU A 51 3.06 2.79 -2.34
C LEU A 51 3.98 1.83 -3.12
N GLU A 52 5.28 2.07 -3.16
CA GLU A 52 6.22 1.21 -3.89
C GLU A 52 6.40 -0.17 -3.22
N ASN A 53 6.33 -0.24 -1.89
CA ASN A 53 6.71 -1.45 -1.13
C ASN A 53 5.52 -2.25 -0.58
N ILE A 54 4.36 -1.64 -0.38
CA ILE A 54 3.22 -2.25 0.32
C ILE A 54 1.96 -2.33 -0.57
N HIS A 55 1.83 -1.49 -1.59
CA HIS A 55 0.71 -1.57 -2.53
C HIS A 55 0.65 -2.95 -3.22
N PRO A 56 -0.54 -3.55 -3.44
CA PRO A 56 -1.90 -3.02 -3.24
C PRO A 56 -2.51 -3.21 -1.84
N LYS A 57 -1.71 -3.66 -0.86
CA LYS A 57 -2.19 -3.89 0.51
C LYS A 57 -2.25 -2.61 1.35
N LEU A 58 -1.57 -1.54 0.94
CA LEU A 58 -1.67 -0.22 1.55
C LEU A 58 -2.99 0.45 1.17
N ALA A 59 -3.72 0.93 2.18
CA ALA A 59 -4.89 1.79 2.00
C ALA A 59 -4.88 2.91 3.06
N LEU A 60 -5.32 4.10 2.67
CA LEU A 60 -5.55 5.21 3.59
C LEU A 60 -6.92 5.05 4.24
N ALA A 61 -6.95 4.92 5.56
CA ALA A 61 -8.17 5.12 6.33
C ALA A 61 -8.43 6.62 6.46
N SER A 62 -9.57 7.11 5.99
CA SER A 62 -9.90 8.54 6.02
C SER A 62 -11.25 8.81 6.65
N SER A 63 -11.32 9.86 7.46
CA SER A 63 -12.57 10.49 7.93
C SER A 63 -12.89 11.79 7.18
N PHE A 64 -12.11 12.09 6.13
CA PHE A 64 -12.23 13.27 5.27
C PHE A 64 -12.02 14.61 5.99
N GLY A 65 -11.17 14.62 7.02
CA GLY A 65 -10.61 15.85 7.58
C GLY A 65 -9.71 16.58 6.58
N ALA A 66 -9.37 17.83 6.86
CA ALA A 66 -8.56 18.64 5.95
C ALA A 66 -7.17 18.01 5.69
N GLU A 67 -6.57 17.44 6.72
CA GLU A 67 -5.31 16.71 6.68
C GLU A 67 -5.39 15.46 5.81
N ASP A 68 -6.47 14.69 5.92
CA ASP A 68 -6.68 13.50 5.11
C ASP A 68 -6.83 13.87 3.63
N VAL A 69 -7.59 14.93 3.34
CA VAL A 69 -7.77 15.43 1.97
C VAL A 69 -6.42 15.86 1.37
N CYS A 70 -5.52 16.43 2.16
CA CYS A 70 -4.15 16.72 1.73
C CYS A 70 -3.38 15.43 1.39
N VAL A 71 -3.49 14.38 2.20
CA VAL A 71 -2.84 13.09 1.93
C VAL A 71 -3.45 12.42 0.69
N ILE A 72 -4.78 12.44 0.52
CA ILE A 72 -5.48 11.95 -0.68
C ILE A 72 -4.98 12.69 -1.93
N HIS A 73 -4.82 14.01 -1.83
CA HIS A 73 -4.25 14.80 -2.92
C HIS A 73 -2.84 14.32 -3.31
N MET A 74 -1.95 14.11 -2.33
CA MET A 74 -0.60 13.60 -2.59
C MET A 74 -0.62 12.18 -3.18
N LEU A 75 -1.41 11.27 -2.57
CA LEU A 75 -1.57 9.89 -3.04
C LEU A 75 -2.04 9.85 -4.50
N SER A 76 -3.07 10.62 -4.86
CA SER A 76 -3.60 10.66 -6.22
C SER A 76 -2.58 11.12 -7.27
N LYS A 77 -1.60 11.94 -6.87
CA LYS A 77 -0.50 12.38 -7.75
C LYS A 77 0.59 11.32 -7.90
N ILE A 78 0.84 10.51 -6.87
CA ILE A 78 1.87 9.47 -6.88
C ILE A 78 1.36 8.20 -7.57
N ASN A 79 0.17 7.73 -7.16
CA ASN A 79 -0.47 6.55 -7.73
C ASN A 79 -2.00 6.74 -7.74
N PRO A 80 -2.65 6.89 -8.91
CA PRO A 80 -4.11 7.05 -9.01
C PRO A 80 -4.89 5.82 -8.53
N GLU A 81 -4.26 4.64 -8.47
CA GLU A 81 -4.83 3.40 -7.93
C GLU A 81 -4.65 3.27 -6.41
N ALA A 82 -4.11 4.29 -5.73
CA ALA A 82 -4.01 4.31 -4.28
C ALA A 82 -5.39 4.12 -3.62
N ARG A 83 -5.47 3.19 -2.68
CA ARG A 83 -6.73 2.82 -2.04
C ARG A 83 -7.04 3.76 -0.88
N VAL A 84 -8.26 4.26 -0.84
CA VAL A 84 -8.80 5.08 0.26
C VAL A 84 -10.09 4.41 0.74
N PHE A 85 -10.23 4.25 2.05
CA PHE A 85 -11.45 3.68 2.64
C PHE A 85 -11.94 4.54 3.80
N SER A 86 -13.24 4.46 4.06
CA SER A 86 -13.88 5.10 5.21
C SER A 86 -14.76 4.12 5.96
N LEU A 87 -14.82 4.27 7.28
CA LEU A 87 -15.74 3.51 8.11
C LEU A 87 -17.08 4.26 8.18
N ASP A 88 -18.04 3.84 7.36
CA ASP A 88 -19.40 4.36 7.45
C ASP A 88 -20.13 3.77 8.66
N THR A 89 -20.41 4.64 9.64
CA THR A 89 -21.13 4.29 10.86
C THR A 89 -22.65 4.42 10.73
N GLY A 90 -23.14 4.95 9.60
CA GLY A 90 -24.53 5.34 9.39
C GLY A 90 -24.93 6.64 10.11
N ARG A 91 -23.97 7.39 10.67
CA ARG A 91 -24.20 8.64 11.44
C ARG A 91 -23.22 9.77 11.10
N LEU A 92 -22.56 9.68 9.95
CA LEU A 92 -21.70 10.77 9.47
C LEU A 92 -22.56 11.99 9.10
N ASN A 93 -21.98 13.19 9.21
CA ASN A 93 -22.61 14.41 8.76
C ASN A 93 -22.79 14.38 7.22
N GLN A 94 -23.80 15.07 6.70
CA GLN A 94 -24.05 15.11 5.26
C GLN A 94 -22.85 15.69 4.51
N GLU A 95 -22.21 16.71 5.08
CA GLU A 95 -21.02 17.35 4.55
C GLU A 95 -19.86 16.36 4.34
N THR A 96 -19.77 15.31 5.17
CA THR A 96 -18.74 14.27 4.99
C THR A 96 -19.01 13.47 3.71
N TYR A 97 -20.26 13.06 3.46
CA TYR A 97 -20.62 12.39 2.22
C TYR A 97 -20.42 13.28 1.00
N ASP A 98 -20.74 14.56 1.11
CA ASP A 98 -20.53 15.53 0.02
C ASP A 98 -19.03 15.65 -0.33
N VAL A 99 -18.15 15.68 0.69
CA VAL A 99 -16.70 15.66 0.48
C VAL A 99 -16.23 14.36 -0.18
N MET A 100 -16.80 13.20 0.20
CA MET A 100 -16.49 11.92 -0.46
C MET A 100 -16.79 11.98 -1.95
N ASP A 101 -17.95 12.54 -2.32
CA ASP A 101 -18.37 12.65 -3.71
C ASP A 101 -17.49 13.63 -4.50
N GLU A 102 -17.09 14.75 -3.90
CA GLU A 102 -16.16 15.69 -4.54
C GLU A 102 -14.77 15.07 -4.72
N ILE A 103 -14.29 14.26 -3.78
CA ILE A 103 -13.02 13.53 -3.91
C ILE A 103 -13.08 12.51 -5.05
N ARG A 104 -14.15 11.71 -5.12
CA ARG A 104 -14.37 10.74 -6.21
C ARG A 104 -14.31 11.43 -7.58
N LYS A 105 -15.02 12.56 -7.73
CA LYS A 105 -15.03 13.34 -8.98
C LYS A 105 -13.67 13.95 -9.30
N LYS A 106 -13.02 14.57 -8.31
CA LYS A 106 -11.78 15.35 -8.51
C LYS A 106 -10.58 14.48 -8.83
N TYR A 107 -10.46 13.33 -8.17
CA TYR A 107 -9.28 12.47 -8.26
C TYR A 107 -9.53 11.17 -9.04
N ASN A 108 -10.76 10.94 -9.50
CA ASN A 108 -11.17 9.71 -10.19
C ASN A 108 -10.81 8.45 -9.37
N THR A 109 -10.91 8.53 -8.04
CA THR A 109 -10.58 7.45 -7.12
C THR A 109 -11.84 6.82 -6.55
N LYS A 110 -11.76 5.52 -6.21
CA LYS A 110 -12.82 4.81 -5.51
C LYS A 110 -12.59 4.95 -4.00
N ILE A 111 -13.61 5.40 -3.29
CA ILE A 111 -13.65 5.33 -1.82
C ILE A 111 -14.36 4.03 -1.45
N GLU A 112 -13.63 3.17 -0.72
CA GLU A 112 -14.09 1.87 -0.20
C GLU A 112 -14.85 1.98 1.13
#